data_AF-A0A1W1WXY3-F1
#
_entry.id   AF-A0A1W1WXY3-F1
#
_cell.length_a   1.000
_cell.length_b   1.000
_cell.length_c   1.000
_cell.angle_alpha   90.00
_cell.angle_beta   90.00
_cell.angle_gamma   90.00
#
_symmetry.space_group_name_H-M   'P 1'
#
loop_
_entity.id
_entity.type
_entity.pdbx_description
1 polymer ?
#
loop_
_entity_poly.entity_id
_entity_poly.type
_entity_poly.pdbx_seq_one_letter_code
_entity_poly.pdbx_strand_id
1 'polypeptide(L)'
;MSFKNMKLTNKIILGFSTVLLLIVGICAFSIVRISQINSSFKEVTQIDNKKCQLAYAMRGDIYATSLSIRNLGISSSPDYINSQKKIIDSKLSDYENKKNQLKKLIVTDAGKKAMKVIESNENVSLPLFNKAIAIGSASNVSTAELEDIFNQFKGLSEIADKI
;
A
#
# COMPACT_ATOMS: atom_id res chain seq x y z
N MET A 1 -10.55 34.24 55.04
CA MET A 1 -11.29 33.86 56.27
C MET A 1 -10.36 33.04 57.15
N SER A 2 -10.20 33.39 58.43
CA SER A 2 -9.16 32.81 59.32
C SER A 2 -9.39 31.32 59.60
N PHE A 3 -8.40 30.47 59.27
CA PHE A 3 -8.41 29.01 59.52
C PHE A 3 -8.34 28.61 61.01
N LYS A 4 -8.30 29.59 61.92
CA LYS A 4 -8.00 29.41 63.34
C LYS A 4 -9.15 28.76 64.14
N ASN A 5 -10.39 28.84 63.65
CA ASN A 5 -11.61 28.36 64.35
C ASN A 5 -12.36 27.22 63.62
N MET A 6 -11.71 26.51 62.69
CA MET A 6 -12.35 25.40 61.96
C MET A 6 -12.42 24.13 62.80
N LYS A 7 -13.62 23.53 62.91
CA LYS A 7 -13.85 22.19 63.49
C LYS A 7 -12.95 21.17 62.80
N LEU A 8 -12.42 20.21 63.56
CA LEU A 8 -11.52 19.15 63.09
C LEU A 8 -12.10 18.41 61.86
N THR A 9 -13.40 18.12 61.88
CA THR A 9 -14.13 17.50 60.77
C THR A 9 -14.03 18.27 59.46
N ASN A 10 -14.12 19.60 59.50
CA ASN A 10 -14.04 20.42 58.28
C ASN A 10 -12.62 20.42 57.71
N LYS A 11 -11.57 20.31 58.53
CA LYS A 11 -10.18 20.20 58.06
C LYS A 11 -9.95 18.88 57.30
N ILE A 12 -10.52 17.78 57.81
CA ILE A 12 -10.44 16.46 57.18
C ILE A 12 -11.21 16.43 55.86
N ILE A 13 -12.45 16.93 55.83
CA ILE A 13 -13.26 16.98 54.60
C ILE A 13 -12.56 17.80 53.51
N LEU A 14 -11.98 18.95 53.87
CA LEU A 14 -11.33 19.84 52.91
C LEU A 14 -10.06 19.22 52.31
N GLY A 15 -9.26 18.53 53.13
CA GLY A 15 -8.10 17.76 52.67
C GLY A 15 -8.50 16.60 51.74
N PHE A 16 -9.49 15.80 52.15
CA PHE A 16 -9.94 14.65 51.37
C PHE A 16 -10.60 15.07 50.05
N SER A 17 -11.44 16.11 50.07
CA SER A 17 -12.10 16.64 48.88
C SER A 17 -11.09 17.21 47.87
N THR A 18 -10.02 17.86 48.34
CA THR A 18 -8.95 18.36 47.47
C THR A 18 -8.24 17.21 46.75
N VAL A 19 -7.89 16.14 47.46
CA VAL A 19 -7.27 14.95 46.86
C VAL A 19 -8.22 14.29 45.86
N LEU A 20 -9.51 14.15 46.22
CA LEU A 20 -10.53 13.60 45.33
C LEU A 20 -10.64 14.40 44.03
N LEU A 21 -10.64 15.74 44.13
CA LEU A 21 -10.74 16.63 42.97
C LEU A 21 -9.51 16.53 42.07
N LEU A 22 -8.31 16.42 42.65
CA LEU A 22 -7.08 16.18 41.90
C LEU A 22 -7.12 14.82 41.17
N ILE A 23 -7.61 13.76 41.81
CA ILE A 23 -7.76 12.44 41.17
C ILE A 23 -8.74 12.52 39.99
N VAL A 24 -9.91 13.15 40.17
CA VAL A 24 -10.89 13.33 39.10
C VAL A 24 -10.29 14.14 37.94
N GLY A 25 -9.52 15.19 38.24
CA GLY A 25 -8.81 15.98 37.23
C GLY A 25 -7.80 15.17 36.43
N ILE A 26 -7.00 14.34 37.10
CA ILE A 26 -6.03 13.44 36.44
C ILE A 26 -6.74 12.41 35.57
N CYS A 27 -7.85 11.82 36.06
CA CYS A 27 -8.64 10.87 35.28
C CYS A 27 -9.21 11.51 34.00
N ALA A 28 -9.79 12.71 34.12
CA ALA A 28 -10.31 13.45 32.96
C ALA A 28 -9.20 13.77 31.95
N PHE A 29 -8.03 14.24 32.43
CA PHE A 29 -6.87 14.50 31.59
C PHE A 29 -6.35 13.24 30.90
N SER A 30 -6.33 12.11 31.62
CA SER A 30 -5.91 10.81 31.09
C SER A 30 -6.83 10.34 29.96
N ILE A 31 -8.15 10.50 30.10
CA ILE A 31 -9.12 10.16 29.05
C ILE A 31 -8.88 10.98 27.78
N VAL A 32 -8.69 12.30 27.92
CA VAL A 32 -8.42 13.19 26.77
C VAL A 32 -7.12 12.81 26.06
N ARG A 33 -6.06 12.51 26.82
CA ARG A 33 -4.76 12.10 26.26
C ARG A 33 -4.82 10.74 25.57
N ILE A 34 -5.52 9.76 26.15
CA ILE A 34 -5.73 8.44 25.52
C ILE A 34 -6.49 8.59 24.19
N SER A 35 -7.49 9.47 24.12
CA SER A 35 -8.23 9.75 22.88
C SER A 35 -7.33 10.35 21.79
N GLN A 36 -6.43 11.28 22.14
CA GLN A 36 -5.47 11.87 21.19
C GLN A 36 -4.44 10.84 20.68
N ILE A 37 -3.96 9.96 21.56
CA ILE A 37 -3.06 8.86 21.20
C ILE A 37 -3.75 7.90 20.24
N ASN A 38 -5.00 7.52 20.51
CA ASN A 38 -5.75 6.61 19.63
C ASN A 38 -5.96 7.17 18.22
N SER A 39 -6.24 8.48 18.07
CA SER A 39 -6.40 9.09 16.75
C SER A 39 -5.10 9.08 15.94
N SER A 40 -3.98 9.44 16.58
CA SER A 40 -2.65 9.46 15.93
C SER A 40 -2.15 8.04 15.62
N PHE A 41 -2.47 7.08 16.50
CA PHE A 41 -2.15 5.67 16.29
C PHE A 41 -2.97 5.08 15.13
N LYS A 42 -4.26 5.42 15.00
CA LYS A 42 -5.12 4.94 13.92
C LYS A 42 -4.67 5.42 12.54
N GLU A 43 -4.25 6.68 12.43
CA GLU A 43 -3.78 7.27 11.18
C GLU A 43 -2.45 6.63 10.71
N VAL A 44 -1.44 6.58 11.60
CA VAL A 44 -0.11 6.04 11.26
C VAL A 44 -0.09 4.52 11.12
N THR A 45 -0.81 3.78 11.98
CA THR A 45 -0.70 2.31 11.99
C THR A 45 -1.73 1.58 11.13
N GLN A 46 -2.88 2.18 10.79
CA GLN A 46 -3.88 1.50 9.96
C GLN A 46 -3.87 1.99 8.51
N ILE A 47 -3.84 3.31 8.28
CA ILE A 47 -3.95 3.84 6.92
C ILE A 47 -2.62 3.73 6.18
N ASP A 48 -1.50 4.16 6.79
CA ASP A 48 -0.20 4.13 6.11
C ASP A 48 0.31 2.69 5.92
N ASN A 49 0.13 1.81 6.92
CA ASN A 49 0.40 0.39 6.74
C ASN A 49 -0.47 -0.23 5.64
N LYS A 50 -1.73 0.20 5.49
CA LYS A 50 -2.59 -0.29 4.40
C LYS A 50 -2.11 0.18 3.03
N LYS A 51 -1.64 1.43 2.90
CA LYS A 51 -1.02 1.94 1.67
C LYS A 51 0.22 1.11 1.30
N CYS A 52 1.11 0.87 2.27
CA CYS A 52 2.29 0.03 2.07
C CYS A 52 1.92 -1.40 1.67
N GLN A 53 0.97 -2.02 2.36
CA GLN A 53 0.49 -3.37 2.03
C GLN A 53 -0.06 -3.45 0.60
N LEU A 54 -0.88 -2.48 0.19
CA LEU A 54 -1.43 -2.43 -1.17
C LEU A 54 -0.32 -2.25 -2.22
N ALA A 55 0.63 -1.35 -1.97
CA ALA A 55 1.77 -1.13 -2.88
C ALA A 55 2.65 -2.37 -3.02
N TYR A 56 2.96 -3.07 -1.92
CA TYR A 56 3.69 -4.33 -1.94
C TYR A 56 2.94 -5.42 -2.70
N ALA A 57 1.63 -5.54 -2.48
CA ALA A 57 0.80 -6.53 -3.16
C ALA A 57 0.70 -6.23 -4.67
N MET A 58 0.56 -4.96 -5.08
CA MET A 58 0.62 -4.56 -6.48
C MET A 58 1.93 -4.98 -7.15
N ARG A 59 3.07 -4.75 -6.49
CA ARG A 59 4.37 -5.22 -6.99
C ARG A 59 4.41 -6.75 -7.11
N GLY A 60 3.83 -7.47 -6.16
CA GLY A 60 3.70 -8.93 -6.22
C GLY A 60 2.91 -9.43 -7.42
N ASP A 61 1.80 -8.76 -7.76
CA ASP A 61 0.99 -9.11 -8.93
C ASP A 61 1.76 -8.89 -10.25
N ILE A 62 2.48 -7.78 -10.38
CA ILE A 62 3.34 -7.50 -11.56
C ILE A 62 4.47 -8.52 -11.68
N TYR A 63 5.09 -8.91 -10.55
CA TYR A 63 6.13 -9.93 -10.54
C TYR A 63 5.58 -11.30 -10.99
N ALA A 64 4.43 -11.71 -10.45
CA ALA A 64 3.77 -12.95 -10.87
C ALA A 64 3.38 -12.93 -12.35
N THR A 65 2.88 -11.79 -12.83
CA THR A 65 2.58 -11.58 -14.26
C THR A 65 3.82 -11.75 -15.12
N SER A 66 4.94 -11.14 -14.71
CA SER A 66 6.22 -11.24 -15.43
C SER A 66 6.75 -12.68 -15.49
N LEU A 67 6.61 -13.43 -14.40
CA LEU A 67 6.95 -14.86 -14.36
C LEU A 67 6.09 -15.68 -15.32
N SER A 68 4.77 -15.45 -15.32
CA SER A 68 3.88 -16.17 -16.23
C SER A 68 4.12 -15.81 -17.69
N ILE A 69 4.45 -14.55 -18.01
CA ILE A 69 4.85 -14.14 -19.36
C ILE A 69 6.12 -14.90 -19.79
N ARG A 70 7.14 -14.98 -18.93
CA ARG A 70 8.33 -15.78 -19.20
C ARG A 70 7.99 -17.24 -19.45
N ASN A 71 7.10 -17.81 -18.64
CA ASN A 71 6.70 -19.21 -18.75
C ASN A 71 6.00 -19.52 -20.07
N LEU A 72 5.27 -18.58 -20.67
CA LEU A 72 4.66 -18.79 -22.00
C LEU A 72 5.68 -19.22 -23.04
N GLY A 73 6.92 -18.68 -22.99
CA GLY A 73 8.00 -19.05 -23.92
C GLY A 73 8.69 -20.39 -23.64
N ILE A 74 8.33 -21.13 -22.59
CA ILE A 74 9.02 -22.36 -22.18
C ILE A 74 8.37 -23.62 -22.75
N SER A 75 7.06 -23.60 -23.01
CA SER A 75 6.31 -24.78 -23.43
C SER A 75 5.28 -24.45 -24.50
N SER A 76 5.26 -25.24 -25.57
CA SER A 76 4.28 -25.13 -26.66
C SER A 76 2.96 -25.86 -26.37
N SER A 77 2.78 -26.42 -25.17
CA SER A 77 1.54 -27.12 -24.81
C SER A 77 0.38 -26.12 -24.69
N PRO A 78 -0.73 -26.29 -25.43
CA PRO A 78 -1.89 -25.40 -25.36
C PRO A 78 -2.48 -25.28 -23.95
N ASP A 79 -2.52 -26.37 -23.19
CA ASP A 79 -3.05 -26.38 -21.82
C ASP A 79 -2.17 -25.57 -20.87
N TYR A 80 -0.85 -25.69 -21.02
CA TYR A 80 0.10 -24.93 -20.23
C TYR A 80 0.00 -23.44 -20.55
N ILE A 81 -0.01 -23.07 -21.84
CA ILE A 81 -0.19 -21.69 -22.30
C ILE A 81 -1.48 -21.09 -21.73
N ASN A 82 -2.60 -21.81 -21.84
CA ASN A 82 -3.88 -21.35 -21.31
C ASN A 82 -3.86 -21.18 -19.78
N SER A 83 -3.16 -22.05 -19.06
CA SER A 83 -2.99 -21.90 -17.61
C SER A 83 -2.22 -20.64 -17.23
N GLN A 84 -1.15 -20.32 -17.97
CA GLN A 84 -0.34 -19.12 -17.72
C GLN A 84 -1.11 -17.84 -18.09
N LYS A 85 -1.88 -17.85 -19.19
CA LYS A 85 -2.77 -16.75 -19.55
C LYS A 85 -3.80 -16.45 -18.46
N LYS A 86 -4.45 -17.47 -17.89
CA LYS A 86 -5.38 -17.28 -16.77
C LYS A 86 -4.72 -16.63 -15.55
N ILE A 87 -3.47 -17.02 -15.24
CA ILE A 87 -2.70 -16.40 -14.15
C ILE A 87 -2.44 -14.93 -14.46
N ILE A 88 -2.01 -14.61 -15.68
CA ILE A 88 -1.76 -13.23 -16.12
C ILE A 88 -3.02 -12.39 -16.00
N ASP A 89 -4.14 -12.83 -16.57
CA ASP A 89 -5.41 -12.09 -16.54
C ASP A 89 -5.88 -11.87 -15.09
N SER A 90 -5.79 -12.91 -14.26
CA SER A 90 -6.13 -12.82 -12.84
C SER A 90 -5.24 -11.82 -12.11
N LYS A 91 -3.92 -11.81 -12.36
CA LYS A 91 -2.98 -10.95 -11.65
C LYS A 91 -3.06 -9.49 -12.09
N LEU A 92 -3.32 -9.24 -13.37
CA LEU A 92 -3.59 -7.89 -13.86
C LEU A 92 -4.89 -7.32 -13.29
N SER A 93 -5.96 -8.12 -13.23
CA SER A 93 -7.22 -7.71 -12.59
C SER A 93 -7.04 -7.43 -11.09
N ASP A 94 -6.32 -8.31 -10.40
CA ASP A 94 -5.92 -8.17 -9.01
C ASP A 94 -5.12 -6.88 -8.75
N TYR A 95 -4.18 -6.55 -9.64
CA TYR A 95 -3.38 -5.32 -9.59
C TYR A 95 -4.28 -4.08 -9.74
N GLU A 96 -5.17 -4.05 -10.73
CA GLU A 96 -6.09 -2.93 -10.98
C GLU A 96 -7.00 -2.66 -9.78
N ASN A 97 -7.53 -3.72 -9.17
CA ASN A 97 -8.35 -3.58 -7.96
C ASN A 97 -7.55 -2.96 -6.82
N LYS A 98 -6.32 -3.44 -6.56
CA LYS A 98 -5.45 -2.91 -5.49
C LYS A 98 -5.02 -1.47 -5.77
N LYS A 99 -4.72 -1.13 -7.02
CA LYS A 99 -4.41 0.24 -7.47
C LYS A 99 -5.57 1.18 -7.17
N ASN A 100 -6.80 0.76 -7.50
CA ASN A 100 -8.01 1.54 -7.23
C ASN A 100 -8.26 1.72 -5.72
N GLN A 101 -8.00 0.70 -4.91
CA GLN A 101 -8.06 0.81 -3.45
C GLN A 101 -6.99 1.78 -2.92
N LEU A 102 -5.76 1.68 -3.41
CA LEU A 102 -4.66 2.56 -3.00
C LEU A 102 -4.96 4.02 -3.36
N LYS A 103 -5.45 4.27 -4.58
CA LYS A 103 -5.81 5.62 -5.06
C LYS A 103 -6.84 6.31 -4.16
N LYS A 104 -7.81 5.56 -3.61
CA LYS A 104 -8.80 6.08 -2.64
C LYS A 104 -8.19 6.48 -1.30
N LEU A 105 -7.08 5.87 -0.90
CA LEU A 105 -6.38 6.16 0.37
C LEU A 105 -5.35 7.29 0.23
N ILE A 106 -4.98 7.67 -0.99
CA ILE A 106 -4.01 8.73 -1.27
C ILE A 106 -4.71 10.09 -1.29
N VAL A 107 -4.43 10.91 -0.28
CA VAL A 107 -4.98 12.27 -0.13
C VAL A 107 -3.93 13.37 -0.30
N THR A 108 -2.66 13.07 -0.02
CA THR A 108 -1.55 14.03 -0.04
C THR A 108 -1.05 14.29 -1.46
N ASP A 109 -0.52 15.49 -1.72
CA ASP A 109 0.00 15.84 -3.05
C ASP A 109 1.23 15.03 -3.44
N ALA A 110 2.10 14.72 -2.47
CA ALA A 110 3.22 13.81 -2.67
C ALA A 110 2.74 12.41 -3.10
N GLY A 111 1.71 11.86 -2.43
CA GLY A 111 1.13 10.57 -2.80
C GLY A 111 0.47 10.60 -4.17
N LYS A 112 -0.24 11.69 -4.53
CA LYS A 112 -0.83 11.87 -5.87
C LYS A 112 0.26 11.92 -6.95
N LYS A 113 1.39 12.60 -6.67
CA LYS A 113 2.54 12.63 -7.58
C LYS A 113 3.12 11.22 -7.78
N ALA A 114 3.27 10.44 -6.70
CA ALA A 114 3.71 9.05 -6.79
C ALA A 114 2.73 8.18 -7.61
N MET A 115 1.41 8.34 -7.41
CA MET A 115 0.40 7.65 -8.22
C MET A 115 0.49 8.00 -9.71
N LYS A 116 0.77 9.26 -10.07
CA LYS A 116 1.00 9.65 -11.46
C LYS A 116 2.22 8.96 -12.08
N VAL A 117 3.29 8.78 -11.31
CA VAL A 117 4.48 8.04 -11.78
C VAL A 117 4.13 6.58 -12.05
N ILE A 118 3.36 5.95 -11.15
CA ILE A 118 2.87 4.57 -11.36
C ILE A 118 2.03 4.49 -12.64
N GLU A 119 1.05 5.39 -12.82
CA GLU A 119 0.20 5.43 -14.02
C GLU A 119 1.01 5.67 -15.30
N SER A 120 2.03 6.52 -15.26
CA SER A 120 2.94 6.76 -16.39
C SER A 120 3.75 5.51 -16.76
N ASN A 121 4.35 4.85 -15.78
CA ASN A 121 5.14 3.64 -16.00
C ASN A 121 4.26 2.50 -16.53
N GLU A 122 3.02 2.42 -16.05
CA GLU A 122 2.03 1.46 -16.50
C GLU A 122 1.66 1.66 -17.97
N ASN A 123 1.40 2.91 -18.39
CA ASN A 123 1.10 3.24 -19.79
C ASN A 123 2.23 2.83 -20.76
N VAL A 124 3.48 2.85 -20.30
CA VAL A 124 4.64 2.44 -21.08
C VAL A 124 4.83 0.91 -21.05
N SER A 125 4.56 0.27 -19.91
CA SER A 125 4.88 -1.15 -19.69
C SER A 125 3.79 -2.09 -20.18
N LEU A 126 2.50 -1.74 -20.03
CA LEU A 126 1.37 -2.59 -20.42
C LEU A 126 1.39 -2.98 -21.92
N PRO A 127 1.67 -2.07 -22.87
CA PRO A 127 1.78 -2.45 -24.27
C PRO A 127 2.86 -3.50 -24.52
N LEU A 128 4.00 -3.39 -23.82
CA LEU A 128 5.09 -4.36 -23.93
C LEU A 128 4.73 -5.72 -23.32
N PHE A 129 4.02 -5.71 -22.19
CA PHE A 129 3.48 -6.95 -21.61
C PHE A 129 2.51 -7.63 -22.58
N ASN A 130 1.59 -6.88 -23.18
CA ASN A 130 0.66 -7.42 -24.17
C ASN A 130 1.37 -7.99 -25.40
N LYS A 131 2.40 -7.29 -25.90
CA LYS A 131 3.25 -7.79 -27.01
C LYS A 131 3.98 -9.08 -26.62
N ALA A 132 4.54 -9.14 -25.42
CA ALA A 132 5.22 -10.33 -24.91
C ALA A 132 4.27 -11.51 -24.70
N ILE A 133 3.03 -11.27 -24.24
CA ILE A 133 1.99 -12.30 -24.12
C ILE A 133 1.62 -12.84 -25.50
N ALA A 134 1.40 -11.96 -26.47
CA ALA A 134 1.05 -12.34 -27.84
C ALA A 134 2.13 -13.23 -28.46
N ILE A 135 3.40 -12.83 -28.32
CA ILE A 135 4.54 -13.59 -28.82
C ILE A 135 4.72 -14.90 -28.05
N GLY A 136 4.78 -14.88 -26.72
CA GLY A 136 4.94 -16.11 -25.93
C GLY A 136 3.82 -17.14 -26.13
N SER A 137 2.66 -16.71 -26.61
CA SER A 137 1.53 -17.60 -26.93
C SER A 137 1.52 -18.12 -28.36
N ALA A 138 2.37 -17.59 -29.24
CA ALA A 138 2.50 -18.04 -30.62
C ALA A 138 3.41 -19.26 -30.67
N SER A 139 2.97 -20.35 -31.30
CA SER A 139 3.72 -21.62 -31.33
C SER A 139 5.08 -21.55 -32.05
N ASN A 140 5.36 -20.47 -32.81
CA ASN A 140 6.58 -20.28 -33.61
C ASN A 140 7.20 -18.89 -33.39
N VAL A 141 7.66 -18.61 -32.17
CA VAL A 141 8.34 -17.36 -31.87
C VAL A 141 9.68 -17.27 -32.61
N SER A 142 9.84 -16.28 -33.48
CA SER A 142 11.11 -16.01 -34.15
C SER A 142 12.10 -15.36 -33.16
N THR A 143 13.36 -15.79 -33.17
CA THR A 143 14.44 -15.26 -32.32
C THR A 143 14.61 -13.74 -32.46
N ALA A 144 14.34 -13.18 -33.64
CA ALA A 144 14.42 -11.74 -33.91
C ALA A 144 13.33 -10.93 -33.17
N GLU A 145 12.14 -11.50 -32.97
CA GLU A 145 11.03 -10.82 -32.27
C GLU A 145 11.25 -10.81 -30.75
N LEU A 146 11.89 -11.85 -30.22
CA LEU A 146 12.31 -11.89 -28.82
C LEU A 146 13.44 -10.89 -28.52
N GLU A 147 14.36 -10.72 -29.47
CA GLU A 147 15.49 -9.79 -29.33
C GLU A 147 15.03 -8.32 -29.35
N ASP A 148 14.06 -7.97 -30.19
CA ASP A 148 13.44 -6.63 -30.21
C ASP A 148 12.72 -6.31 -28.89
N ILE A 149 11.95 -7.25 -28.36
CA ILE A 149 11.27 -7.09 -27.06
C ILE A 149 12.29 -6.95 -25.94
N PHE A 150 13.32 -7.80 -25.91
CA PHE A 150 14.35 -7.76 -24.88
C PHE A 150 15.09 -6.42 -24.88
N ASN A 151 15.40 -5.88 -26.07
CA ASN A 151 16.01 -4.56 -26.21
C ASN A 151 15.08 -3.42 -25.77
N GLN A 152 13.78 -3.51 -26.05
CA GLN A 152 12.78 -2.55 -25.55
C GLN A 152 12.67 -2.56 -24.02
N PHE A 153 12.66 -3.74 -23.39
CA PHE A 153 12.69 -3.85 -21.93
C PHE A 153 13.99 -3.36 -21.31
N LYS A 154 15.14 -3.62 -21.95
CA LYS A 154 16.45 -3.12 -21.50
C LYS A 154 16.50 -1.58 -21.54
N GLY A 155 15.96 -0.97 -22.59
CA GLY A 155 15.83 0.49 -22.67
C GLY A 155 15.00 1.09 -21.53
N LEU A 156 13.94 0.39 -21.07
CA LEU A 156 13.15 0.83 -19.92
C LEU A 156 13.90 0.71 -18.58
N SER A 157 14.72 -0.33 -18.41
CA SER A 157 15.60 -0.46 -17.23
C SER A 157 16.56 0.71 -17.10
N GLU A 158 17.19 1.12 -18.21
CA GLU A 158 18.14 2.25 -18.21
C GLU A 158 17.47 3.61 -17.95
N ILE A 159 16.17 3.74 -18.27
CA ILE A 159 15.38 4.92 -17.94
C ILE A 159 14.96 4.89 -16.46
N ALA A 160 14.60 3.73 -15.92
CA ALA A 160 14.25 3.56 -14.52
C ALA A 160 15.44 3.80 -13.56
N ASP A 161 16.67 3.42 -13.97
CA ASP A 161 17.90 3.68 -13.19
C ASP A 161 18.33 5.16 -13.19
N LYS A 162 17.74 5.99 -14.07
CA LYS A 162 18.02 7.43 -14.17
C LYS A 162 17.00 8.32 -13.44
N ILE A 163 15.96 7.74 -12.85
CA ILE A 163 14.90 8.43 -12.09
C ILE A 163 15.12 8.18 -10.60
#